data_AF-A0A0G0YBS1-F1
#
_entry.id   AF-A0A0G0YBS1-F1
#
_cell.length_a   1.000
_cell.length_b   1.000
_cell.length_c   1.000
_cell.angle_alpha   90.00
_cell.angle_beta   90.00
_cell.angle_gamma   90.00
#
_symmetry.space_group_name_H-M   'P 1'
#
loop_
_entity.id
_entity.type
_entity.pdbx_description
1 polymer ?
#
loop_
_entity_poly.entity_id
_entity_poly.type
_entity_poly.pdbx_seq_one_letter_code
_entity_poly.pdbx_strand_id
1 'polypeptide(L)'
;MILRKASIFIILILAVFLSADFVLAVDLEVPLPETGGGQITTAPILPDYVKYIFNFSIGIAGLIAFLMLVYGGFRYLTSAGNPSAMSDANSQIFASLIGLIVILGAWLLLTTINPQLIVLNPELKESGLVIGETPGVYLCAGENCQFFNSSQSFVGGEWNDKITSIKFSNTDDVKYGAVLHEEKYYRGMCTVCLGDSCDLSNIGNKTSSVHVFIQADSSLGNGVTLYETENYNRRCGEECYQVCSPPSSSCGDNCSGWIPVNPGLCWGPFPTSQPNLNTSKPVWSVEINEPGKWLAVLFKGSEYSGDCEVFTISDENTEIDNYLKRDNIGSLRVLPIKVMK
;
A
#
# COMPACT_ATOMS: atom_id res chain seq x y z
N MET A 1 3.44 32.69 -41.98
CA MET A 1 4.04 31.38 -42.35
C MET A 1 4.51 30.57 -41.12
N ILE A 2 4.99 31.22 -40.06
CA ILE A 2 5.46 30.57 -38.80
C ILE A 2 4.31 29.93 -38.00
N LEU A 3 3.14 30.57 -37.90
CA LEU A 3 1.96 29.98 -37.23
C LEU A 3 1.50 28.66 -37.87
N ARG A 4 1.54 28.56 -39.21
CA ARG A 4 1.16 27.31 -39.91
C ARG A 4 2.12 26.15 -39.60
N LYS A 5 3.42 26.44 -39.45
CA LYS A 5 4.44 25.40 -39.13
C LYS A 5 4.36 24.95 -37.67
N ALA A 6 4.12 25.88 -36.74
CA ALA A 6 3.89 25.56 -35.33
C ALA A 6 2.60 24.75 -35.14
N SER A 7 1.50 25.12 -35.82
CA SER A 7 0.27 24.32 -35.80
C SER A 7 0.45 22.93 -36.39
N ILE A 8 1.21 22.76 -37.48
CA ILE A 8 1.51 21.43 -38.03
C ILE A 8 2.32 20.59 -37.04
N PHE A 9 3.32 21.17 -36.38
CA PHE A 9 4.15 20.47 -35.39
C PHE A 9 3.37 20.07 -34.14
N ILE A 10 2.49 20.97 -33.66
CA ILE A 10 1.58 20.69 -32.54
C ILE A 10 0.57 19.61 -32.93
N ILE A 11 0.01 19.64 -34.14
CA ILE A 11 -0.89 18.59 -34.65
C ILE A 11 -0.17 17.25 -34.77
N LEU A 12 1.11 17.23 -35.16
CA LEU A 12 1.92 16.01 -35.23
C LEU A 12 2.20 15.43 -33.84
N ILE A 13 2.52 16.28 -32.86
CA ILE A 13 2.68 15.88 -31.45
C ILE A 13 1.34 15.39 -30.87
N LEU A 14 0.24 16.08 -31.17
CA LEU A 14 -1.11 15.70 -30.74
C LEU A 14 -1.56 14.39 -31.39
N ALA A 15 -1.20 14.14 -32.66
CA ALA A 15 -1.50 12.90 -33.37
C ALA A 15 -0.68 11.70 -32.84
N VAL A 16 0.56 11.93 -32.39
CA VAL A 16 1.35 10.93 -31.67
C VAL A 16 0.75 10.64 -30.29
N PHE A 17 0.20 11.66 -29.62
CA PHE A 17 -0.50 11.49 -28.33
C PHE A 17 -1.89 10.85 -28.46
N LEU A 18 -2.62 11.12 -29.54
CA LEU A 18 -3.95 10.57 -29.81
C LEU A 18 -3.90 9.16 -30.42
N SER A 19 -2.74 8.71 -30.90
CA SER A 19 -2.50 7.30 -31.26
C SER A 19 -2.02 6.45 -30.08
N ALA A 20 -1.95 7.02 -28.88
CA ALA A 20 -1.61 6.32 -27.63
C ALA A 20 -2.83 5.69 -26.94
N ASP A 21 -3.88 5.31 -27.69
CA ASP A 21 -5.00 4.57 -27.12
C ASP A 21 -4.59 3.11 -26.84
N PHE A 22 -4.56 2.80 -25.54
CA PHE A 22 -4.74 1.49 -24.92
C PHE A 22 -3.93 0.32 -25.48
N VAL A 23 -2.68 0.23 -25.06
CA VAL A 23 -2.01 -1.08 -24.95
C VAL A 23 -2.53 -1.74 -23.68
N LEU A 24 -3.48 -2.68 -23.85
CA LEU A 24 -3.74 -3.74 -22.88
C LEU A 24 -2.41 -4.43 -22.57
N ALA A 25 -2.16 -4.71 -21.29
CA ALA A 25 -0.96 -5.36 -20.77
C ALA A 25 -0.39 -6.42 -21.74
N VAL A 26 0.65 -6.03 -22.47
CA VAL A 26 1.51 -6.93 -23.24
C VAL A 26 2.74 -7.13 -22.37
N ASP A 27 3.01 -8.37 -21.98
CA ASP A 27 4.32 -8.75 -21.48
C ASP A 27 5.37 -8.35 -22.54
N LEU A 28 6.28 -7.45 -22.17
CA LEU A 28 7.34 -6.99 -23.06
C LEU A 28 8.37 -8.11 -23.23
N GLU A 29 8.24 -8.90 -24.29
CA GLU A 29 9.24 -9.88 -24.73
C GLU A 29 10.37 -9.25 -25.59
N VAL A 30 10.31 -7.92 -25.80
CA VAL A 30 11.30 -7.19 -26.61
C VAL A 30 12.35 -6.55 -25.69
N PRO A 31 13.65 -6.90 -25.85
CA PRO A 31 14.71 -6.23 -25.12
C PRO A 31 14.80 -4.76 -25.56
N LEU A 32 14.56 -3.84 -24.63
CA LEU A 32 14.70 -2.41 -24.84
C LEU A 32 16.18 -2.05 -25.05
N PRO A 33 16.48 -1.07 -25.93
CA PRO A 33 17.86 -0.66 -26.20
C PRO A 33 18.51 -0.08 -24.94
N GLU A 34 19.77 -0.46 -24.70
CA GLU A 34 20.58 0.05 -23.59
C GLU A 34 20.82 1.56 -23.77
N THR A 35 19.94 2.36 -23.19
CA THR A 35 20.22 3.76 -22.90
C THR A 35 20.82 3.83 -21.49
N GLY A 36 21.66 4.84 -21.21
CA GLY A 36 22.55 4.91 -20.03
C GLY A 36 21.90 4.92 -18.63
N GLY A 37 20.71 4.37 -18.46
CA GLY A 37 19.96 4.18 -17.22
C GLY A 37 19.93 2.75 -16.66
N GLY A 38 20.62 1.77 -17.29
CA GLY A 38 20.73 0.39 -16.78
C GLY A 38 19.76 -0.61 -17.42
N GLN A 39 20.07 -1.91 -17.30
CA GLN A 39 19.28 -3.00 -17.87
C GLN A 39 17.97 -3.18 -17.10
N ILE A 40 16.85 -3.22 -17.82
CA ILE A 40 15.55 -3.53 -17.26
C ILE A 40 15.39 -5.06 -17.31
N THR A 41 15.53 -5.74 -16.17
CA THR A 41 15.21 -7.17 -16.05
C THR A 41 13.71 -7.40 -16.00
N THR A 42 13.27 -8.60 -16.37
CA THR A 42 11.91 -9.03 -16.78
C THR A 42 10.76 -8.90 -15.77
N ALA A 43 10.86 -8.03 -14.76
CA ALA A 43 9.75 -7.61 -13.91
C ALA A 43 9.99 -6.18 -13.35
N PRO A 44 10.00 -5.13 -14.20
CA PRO A 44 10.26 -3.79 -13.72
C PRO A 44 9.11 -3.29 -12.84
N ILE A 45 9.50 -2.81 -11.66
CA ILE A 45 8.63 -2.09 -10.75
C ILE A 45 8.41 -0.68 -11.35
N LEU A 46 7.25 -0.06 -11.14
CA LEU A 46 6.88 1.27 -11.66
C LEU A 46 8.02 2.32 -11.65
N PRO A 47 8.88 2.42 -10.61
CA PRO A 47 10.00 3.38 -10.58
C PRO A 47 11.05 3.19 -11.67
N ASP A 48 11.37 1.95 -12.05
CA ASP A 48 12.40 1.66 -13.07
C ASP A 48 11.95 2.09 -14.46
N TYR A 49 10.66 1.93 -14.75
CA TYR A 49 10.05 2.36 -16.00
C TYR A 49 10.04 3.89 -16.14
N VAL A 50 9.71 4.60 -15.05
CA VAL A 50 9.74 6.07 -14.99
C VAL A 50 11.17 6.59 -15.22
N LYS A 51 12.16 5.97 -14.58
CA LYS A 51 13.58 6.31 -14.76
C LYS A 51 14.02 6.17 -16.22
N TYR A 52 13.67 5.06 -16.84
CA TYR A 52 14.01 4.77 -18.22
C TYR A 52 13.42 5.82 -19.18
N ILE A 53 12.13 6.10 -19.05
CA ILE A 53 11.45 7.11 -19.88
C ILE A 53 12.08 8.49 -19.68
N PHE A 54 12.37 8.87 -18.43
CA PHE A 54 12.97 10.16 -18.12
C PHE A 54 14.35 10.32 -18.78
N ASN A 55 15.24 9.35 -18.60
CA ASN A 55 16.58 9.38 -19.21
C ASN A 55 16.53 9.33 -20.75
N PHE A 56 15.62 8.51 -21.30
CA PHE A 56 15.39 8.44 -22.73
C PHE A 56 14.90 9.79 -23.31
N SER A 57 13.99 10.46 -22.59
CA SER A 57 13.45 11.77 -22.99
C SER A 57 14.52 12.86 -23.01
N ILE A 58 15.43 12.87 -22.03
CA ILE A 58 16.56 13.81 -21.99
C ILE A 58 17.51 13.57 -23.16
N GLY A 59 17.82 12.31 -23.48
CA GLY A 59 18.66 11.96 -24.63
C GLY A 59 18.08 12.45 -25.96
N ILE A 60 16.79 12.22 -26.18
CA ILE A 60 16.09 12.69 -27.39
C ILE A 60 16.05 14.23 -27.43
N ALA A 61 15.74 14.89 -26.31
CA ALA A 61 15.68 16.33 -26.24
C ALA A 61 17.05 16.97 -26.57
N GLY A 62 18.15 16.39 -26.07
CA GLY A 62 19.51 16.81 -26.41
C GLY A 62 19.83 16.65 -27.89
N LEU A 63 19.45 15.52 -28.49
CA LEU A 63 19.65 15.26 -29.93
C LEU A 63 18.90 16.26 -30.80
N ILE A 64 17.63 16.55 -30.48
CA ILE A 64 16.81 17.53 -31.21
C ILE A 64 17.42 18.93 -31.09
N ALA A 65 17.83 19.33 -29.89
CA ALA A 65 18.48 20.63 -29.68
C ALA A 65 19.76 20.78 -30.52
N PHE A 66 20.57 19.71 -30.59
CA PHE A 66 21.78 19.68 -31.42
C PHE A 66 21.47 19.81 -32.92
N LEU A 67 20.49 19.07 -33.44
CA LEU A 67 20.09 19.17 -34.85
C LEU A 67 19.57 20.56 -35.22
N MET A 68 18.80 21.20 -34.33
CA MET A 68 18.31 22.56 -34.54
C MET A 68 19.45 23.60 -34.53
N LEU A 69 20.48 23.39 -33.72
CA LEU A 69 21.68 24.22 -33.71
C LEU A 69 22.45 24.10 -35.03
N VAL A 70 22.68 22.88 -35.52
CA VAL A 70 23.34 22.63 -36.81
C VAL A 70 22.56 23.26 -37.97
N TYR A 71 21.22 23.09 -37.97
CA TYR A 71 20.36 23.69 -38.99
C TYR A 71 20.40 25.22 -38.96
N GLY A 72 20.36 25.83 -37.77
CA GLY A 72 20.51 27.27 -37.59
C GLY A 72 21.86 27.79 -38.11
N GLY A 73 22.93 27.07 -37.81
CA GLY A 73 24.28 27.37 -38.32
C GLY A 73 24.38 27.29 -39.84
N PHE A 74 23.83 26.24 -40.46
CA PHE A 74 23.80 26.11 -41.92
C PHE A 74 22.98 27.23 -42.57
N ARG A 75 21.83 27.57 -42.00
CA ARG A 75 20.99 28.67 -42.49
C ARG A 75 21.70 30.02 -42.40
N TYR A 76 22.48 30.25 -41.35
CA TYR A 76 23.29 31.46 -41.21
C TYR A 76 24.35 31.56 -42.32
N LEU A 77 25.09 30.49 -42.58
CA LEU A 77 26.14 30.47 -43.62
C LEU A 77 25.58 30.64 -45.03
N THR A 78 24.42 30.05 -45.31
CA THR A 78 23.76 30.10 -46.64
C THR A 78 22.94 31.37 -46.90
N SER A 79 22.84 32.28 -45.93
CA SER A 79 21.98 33.47 -46.04
C SER A 79 22.45 34.53 -47.04
N ALA A 80 23.63 34.39 -47.64
CA ALA A 80 24.13 35.21 -48.75
C ALA A 80 23.96 36.75 -48.58
N GLY A 81 24.05 37.24 -47.33
CA GLY A 81 23.92 38.67 -47.00
C GLY A 81 22.47 39.19 -46.87
N ASN A 82 21.44 38.34 -46.91
CA ASN A 82 20.07 38.74 -46.62
C ASN A 82 19.89 39.01 -45.11
N PRO A 83 19.63 40.26 -44.67
CA PRO A 83 19.56 40.61 -43.25
C PRO A 83 18.42 39.90 -42.50
N SER A 84 17.31 39.62 -43.17
CA SER A 84 16.15 38.93 -42.56
C SER A 84 16.46 37.46 -42.30
N ALA A 85 17.07 36.77 -43.28
CA ALA A 85 17.45 35.37 -43.12
C ALA A 85 18.54 35.16 -42.06
N MET A 86 19.47 36.11 -41.97
CA MET A 86 20.54 36.13 -40.98
C MET A 86 20.02 36.36 -39.55
N SER A 87 19.05 37.28 -39.38
CA SER A 87 18.38 37.53 -38.10
C SER A 87 17.60 36.30 -37.62
N ASP A 88 16.84 35.66 -38.51
CA ASP A 88 16.10 34.44 -38.19
C ASP A 88 17.02 33.28 -37.76
N ALA A 89 18.15 33.10 -38.47
CA ALA A 89 19.11 32.05 -38.16
C ALA A 89 19.77 32.27 -36.78
N ASN A 90 20.11 33.52 -36.45
CA ASN A 90 20.61 33.87 -35.13
C ASN A 90 19.60 33.57 -34.02
N SER A 91 18.33 33.96 -34.21
CA SER A 91 17.26 33.67 -33.25
C SER A 91 17.12 32.16 -33.00
N GLN A 92 17.22 31.36 -34.06
CA GLN A 92 17.16 29.90 -33.97
C GLN A 92 18.36 29.30 -33.22
N ILE A 93 19.57 29.82 -33.46
CA ILE A 93 20.78 29.42 -32.72
C ILE A 93 20.64 29.76 -31.23
N PHE A 94 20.21 30.97 -30.88
CA PHE A 94 20.00 31.37 -29.49
C PHE A 94 18.94 30.52 -28.79
N ALA A 95 17.82 30.23 -29.46
CA ALA A 95 16.78 29.35 -28.91
C ALA A 95 17.31 27.94 -28.65
N SER A 96 18.12 27.37 -29.56
CA SER A 96 18.73 26.04 -29.38
C SER A 96 19.74 26.00 -28.22
N LEU A 97 20.54 27.07 -28.05
CA LEU A 97 21.49 27.20 -26.95
C LEU A 97 20.80 27.29 -25.59
N ILE A 98 19.74 28.10 -25.49
CA ILE A 98 18.95 28.20 -24.24
C ILE A 98 18.30 26.85 -23.93
N GLY A 99 17.74 26.16 -24.92
CA GLY A 99 17.18 24.81 -24.73
C GLY A 99 18.20 23.81 -24.20
N LEU A 100 19.42 23.82 -24.75
CA LEU A 100 20.52 22.97 -24.27
C LEU A 100 20.93 23.31 -22.83
N ILE A 101 21.03 24.60 -22.50
CA ILE A 101 21.35 25.07 -21.13
C ILE A 101 20.27 24.64 -20.15
N VAL A 102 18.99 24.70 -20.52
CA VAL A 102 17.89 24.25 -19.65
C VAL A 102 17.96 22.75 -19.40
N ILE A 103 18.25 21.93 -20.42
CA ILE A 103 18.37 20.47 -20.27
C ILE A 103 19.56 20.13 -19.36
N LEU A 104 20.73 20.73 -19.61
CA LEU A 104 21.92 20.54 -18.78
C LEU A 104 21.73 21.09 -17.37
N GLY A 105 21.04 22.22 -17.23
CA GLY A 105 20.71 22.85 -15.95
C GLY A 105 19.75 22.00 -15.13
N ALA A 106 18.72 21.41 -15.76
CA ALA A 106 17.84 20.45 -15.11
C ALA A 106 18.63 19.24 -14.59
N TRP A 107 19.49 18.66 -15.43
CA TRP A 107 20.34 17.53 -15.02
C TRP A 107 21.30 17.91 -13.87
N LEU A 108 21.92 19.09 -13.94
CA LEU A 108 22.81 19.60 -12.89
C LEU A 108 22.08 19.88 -11.58
N LEU A 109 20.87 20.46 -11.64
CA LEU A 109 20.06 20.72 -10.45
C LEU A 109 19.62 19.42 -9.77
N LEU A 110 19.16 18.44 -10.55
CA LEU A 110 18.79 17.13 -10.01
C LEU A 110 20.01 16.42 -9.40
N THR A 111 21.18 16.42 -10.07
CA THR A 111 22.41 15.80 -9.52
C THR A 111 22.91 16.49 -8.25
N THR A 112 22.77 17.82 -8.14
CA THR A 112 23.28 18.60 -7.01
C THR A 112 22.38 18.51 -5.78
N ILE A 113 21.06 18.54 -5.96
CA ILE A 113 20.11 18.47 -4.83
C ILE A 113 20.04 17.04 -4.31
N ASN A 114 19.90 16.06 -5.21
CA ASN A 114 19.93 14.66 -4.82
C ASN A 114 20.26 13.76 -6.03
N PRO A 115 21.48 13.20 -6.11
CA PRO A 115 21.87 12.32 -7.22
C PRO A 115 21.01 11.04 -7.31
N GLN A 116 20.27 10.70 -6.24
CA GLN A 116 19.33 9.57 -6.19
C GLN A 116 18.01 9.84 -6.92
N LEU A 117 17.73 11.07 -7.35
CA LEU A 117 16.57 11.36 -8.21
C LEU A 117 16.84 10.99 -9.68
N ILE A 118 18.12 10.90 -10.06
CA ILE A 118 18.56 10.50 -11.40
C ILE A 118 18.89 9.02 -11.41
N VAL A 119 19.52 8.54 -10.34
CA VAL A 119 19.59 7.12 -10.04
C VAL A 119 18.39 6.79 -9.16
N LEU A 120 17.19 6.68 -9.75
CA LEU A 120 16.08 5.98 -9.09
C LEU A 120 16.60 4.59 -8.75
N ASN A 121 17.06 4.44 -7.52
CA ASN A 121 17.40 3.19 -6.90
C ASN A 121 16.08 2.74 -6.26
N PRO A 122 15.50 1.59 -6.66
CA PRO A 122 14.29 1.09 -6.00
C PRO A 122 14.54 0.82 -4.51
N GLU A 123 15.80 0.71 -4.09
CA GLU A 123 16.21 0.84 -2.70
C GLU A 123 16.51 2.31 -2.38
N LEU A 124 15.49 3.02 -1.93
CA LEU A 124 15.74 4.15 -1.03
C LEU A 124 16.47 3.57 0.19
N LYS A 125 17.79 3.72 0.25
CA LYS A 125 18.53 3.52 1.49
C LYS A 125 17.97 4.58 2.45
N GLU A 126 17.08 4.15 3.32
CA GLU A 126 16.52 4.98 4.39
C GLU A 126 17.67 5.77 5.01
N SER A 127 17.50 7.08 5.10
CA SER A 127 18.25 7.90 6.04
C SER A 127 18.29 7.12 7.36
N GLY A 128 19.49 6.79 7.84
CA GLY A 128 19.69 5.86 8.96
C GLY A 128 18.64 6.09 10.04
N LEU A 129 17.67 5.18 10.10
CA LEU A 129 16.47 5.37 10.88
C LEU A 129 16.86 5.10 12.34
N VAL A 130 17.04 6.16 13.11
CA VAL A 130 17.33 6.04 14.53
C VAL A 130 16.04 5.56 15.19
N ILE A 131 16.02 4.28 15.55
CA ILE A 131 14.88 3.65 16.23
C ILE A 131 14.56 4.45 17.49
N GLY A 132 13.32 4.96 17.58
CA GLY A 132 12.85 5.70 18.75
C GLY A 132 12.64 7.20 18.55
N GLU A 133 13.11 7.79 17.43
CA GLU A 133 12.84 9.22 17.17
C GLU A 133 11.43 9.46 16.61
N THR A 134 10.92 8.55 15.78
CA THR A 134 9.55 8.61 15.27
C THR A 134 8.66 7.59 15.97
N PRO A 135 7.50 7.99 16.51
CA PRO A 135 6.57 7.05 17.14
C PRO A 135 5.92 6.14 16.09
N GLY A 136 5.84 4.84 16.36
CA GLY A 136 5.30 3.85 15.45
C GLY A 136 5.90 2.45 15.63
N VAL A 137 5.74 1.62 14.60
CA VAL A 137 6.16 0.21 14.57
C VAL A 137 7.39 0.06 13.68
N TYR A 138 8.36 -0.74 14.13
CA TYR A 138 9.60 -1.00 13.41
C TYR A 138 9.75 -2.50 13.21
N LEU A 139 9.79 -2.95 11.96
CA LEU A 139 10.05 -4.35 11.64
C LEU A 139 11.53 -4.51 11.31
N CYS A 140 12.21 -5.42 11.99
CA CYS A 140 13.65 -5.56 11.91
C CYS A 140 14.08 -6.90 11.32
N ALA A 141 15.07 -6.85 10.44
CA ALA A 141 15.81 -7.99 9.89
C ALA A 141 17.26 -7.88 10.40
N GLY A 142 17.52 -8.47 11.56
CA GLY A 142 18.78 -8.26 12.30
C GLY A 142 18.91 -6.82 12.80
N GLU A 143 19.96 -6.11 12.37
CA GLU A 143 20.23 -4.73 12.79
C GLU A 143 19.48 -3.67 11.97
N ASN A 144 18.99 -4.04 10.78
CA ASN A 144 18.23 -3.13 9.93
C ASN A 144 16.77 -3.17 10.36
N CYS A 145 16.12 -2.01 10.50
CA CYS A 145 14.69 -1.92 10.76
C CYS A 145 13.99 -0.95 9.81
N GLN A 146 12.81 -1.35 9.33
CA GLN A 146 11.92 -0.54 8.50
C GLN A 146 10.77 0.01 9.34
N PHE A 147 10.44 1.29 9.15
CA PHE A 147 9.41 1.99 9.91
C PHE A 147 8.00 1.91 9.28
N PHE A 148 7.00 1.73 10.14
CA PHE A 148 5.57 1.67 9.79
C PHE A 148 4.74 2.50 10.77
N ASN A 149 4.03 3.50 10.27
CA ASN A 149 3.06 4.29 11.02
C ASN A 149 1.60 3.96 10.68
N SER A 150 1.39 3.06 9.73
CA SER A 150 0.10 2.69 9.17
C SER A 150 0.15 1.26 8.65
N SER A 151 -1.01 0.60 8.57
CA SER A 151 -1.13 -0.75 8.02
C SER A 151 -0.69 -0.80 6.56
N GLN A 152 0.10 -1.82 6.21
CA GLN A 152 0.60 -2.04 4.86
C GLN A 152 0.23 -3.44 4.38
N SER A 153 -0.46 -3.51 3.25
CA SER A 153 -0.86 -4.77 2.60
C SER A 153 0.32 -5.50 1.97
N PHE A 154 1.47 -4.84 1.83
CA PHE A 154 2.71 -5.45 1.37
C PHE A 154 3.92 -4.71 1.95
N VAL A 155 4.76 -5.42 2.71
CA VAL A 155 6.01 -4.88 3.29
C VAL A 155 7.09 -4.66 2.22
N GLY A 156 7.13 -5.55 1.21
CA GLY A 156 7.85 -5.32 -0.04
C GLY A 156 9.37 -5.44 -0.03
N GLY A 157 9.93 -5.52 -1.25
CA GLY A 157 11.36 -5.42 -1.53
C GLY A 157 12.22 -6.49 -0.85
N GLU A 158 13.36 -6.06 -0.33
CA GLU A 158 14.33 -6.94 0.32
C GLU A 158 13.87 -7.50 1.67
N TRP A 159 12.75 -7.02 2.23
CA TRP A 159 12.30 -7.32 3.59
C TRP A 159 11.34 -8.51 3.68
N ASN A 160 10.77 -8.95 2.55
CA ASN A 160 9.86 -10.09 2.49
C ASN A 160 10.55 -11.33 3.06
N ASP A 161 9.92 -11.97 4.03
CA ASP A 161 10.43 -13.17 4.70
C ASP A 161 11.78 -13.02 5.44
N LYS A 162 12.15 -11.80 5.82
CA LYS A 162 13.39 -11.54 6.56
C LYS A 162 13.18 -10.91 7.95
N ILE A 163 11.93 -10.70 8.37
CA ILE A 163 11.64 -10.03 9.65
C ILE A 163 11.94 -10.99 10.81
N THR A 164 12.91 -10.64 11.65
CA THR A 164 13.33 -11.44 12.80
C THR A 164 12.81 -10.91 14.12
N SER A 165 12.50 -9.61 14.19
CA SER A 165 12.01 -8.98 15.41
C SER A 165 11.18 -7.73 15.09
N ILE A 166 10.40 -7.29 16.06
CA ILE A 166 9.60 -6.06 16.01
C ILE A 166 10.00 -5.16 17.19
N LYS A 167 10.01 -3.85 16.97
CA LYS A 167 10.20 -2.85 18.01
C LYS A 167 9.11 -1.79 17.92
N PHE A 168 8.73 -1.25 19.06
CA PHE A 168 7.71 -0.22 19.16
C PHE A 168 8.33 1.06 19.72
N SER A 169 8.21 2.15 18.97
CA SER A 169 8.49 3.49 19.49
C SER A 169 7.17 4.07 20.00
N ASN A 170 6.96 3.95 21.30
CA ASN A 170 5.77 4.44 21.98
C ASN A 170 6.02 5.83 22.57
N THR A 171 4.95 6.60 22.76
CA THR A 171 4.96 7.84 23.57
C THR A 171 4.20 7.61 24.86
N ASP A 172 4.24 8.59 25.78
CA ASP A 172 3.51 8.51 27.05
C ASP A 172 2.00 8.27 26.84
N ASP A 173 1.42 8.80 25.75
CA ASP A 173 -0.01 8.74 25.45
C ASP A 173 -0.41 7.71 24.38
N VAL A 174 0.57 7.23 23.60
CA VAL A 174 0.34 6.38 22.42
C VAL A 174 1.20 5.12 22.51
N LYS A 175 0.53 3.98 22.67
CA LYS A 175 1.12 2.65 22.60
C LYS A 175 0.71 2.00 21.28
N TYR A 176 1.67 1.63 20.46
CA TYR A 176 1.44 0.93 19.20
C TYR A 176 1.36 -0.58 19.41
N GLY A 177 0.53 -1.23 18.62
CA GLY A 177 0.49 -2.68 18.45
C GLY A 177 0.51 -3.01 16.97
N ALA A 178 0.85 -4.26 16.64
CA ALA A 178 0.87 -4.73 15.26
C ALA A 178 0.37 -6.17 15.15
N VAL A 179 -0.29 -6.50 14.04
CA VAL A 179 -0.53 -7.88 13.62
C VAL A 179 0.33 -8.14 12.38
N LEU A 180 1.22 -9.11 12.48
CA LEU A 180 2.10 -9.52 11.38
C LEU A 180 1.49 -10.72 10.68
N HIS A 181 1.49 -10.69 9.36
CA HIS A 181 0.86 -11.70 8.50
C HIS A 181 1.90 -12.35 7.58
N GLU A 182 1.85 -13.67 7.47
CA GLU A 182 2.76 -14.45 6.62
C GLU A 182 2.64 -14.06 5.15
N GLU A 183 1.43 -13.81 4.68
CA GLU A 183 1.13 -13.49 3.29
C GLU A 183 0.81 -12.01 3.08
N LYS A 184 0.76 -11.62 1.81
CA LYS A 184 0.35 -10.26 1.40
C LYS A 184 -1.15 -10.08 1.64
N TYR A 185 -1.59 -8.83 1.70
CA TYR A 185 -3.00 -8.45 1.85
C TYR A 185 -3.65 -8.98 3.14
N TYR A 186 -2.90 -8.98 4.25
CA TYR A 186 -3.37 -9.37 5.59
C TYR A 186 -3.86 -10.83 5.68
N ARG A 187 -3.21 -11.73 4.95
CA ARG A 187 -3.55 -13.16 4.87
C ARG A 187 -2.44 -14.02 5.48
N GLY A 188 -2.71 -15.30 5.65
CA GLY A 188 -1.75 -16.25 6.19
C GLY A 188 -1.96 -16.56 7.67
N MET A 189 -1.00 -17.31 8.18
CA MET A 189 -0.72 -17.34 9.60
C MET A 189 -0.37 -15.92 10.07
N CYS A 190 -0.76 -15.59 11.29
CA CYS A 190 -0.46 -14.27 11.83
C CYS A 190 -0.04 -14.30 13.30
N THR A 191 0.59 -13.22 13.73
CA THR A 191 1.01 -13.02 15.12
C THR A 191 0.64 -11.63 15.59
N VAL A 192 0.05 -11.53 16.78
CA VAL A 192 -0.32 -10.24 17.39
C VAL A 192 0.75 -9.81 18.38
N CYS A 193 1.42 -8.71 18.07
CA CYS A 193 2.50 -8.11 18.82
C CYS A 193 2.04 -6.84 19.56
N LEU A 194 2.26 -6.81 20.87
CA LEU A 194 1.87 -5.70 21.75
C LEU A 194 3.06 -4.98 22.41
N GLY A 195 4.28 -5.47 22.16
CA GLY A 195 5.53 -4.93 22.70
C GLY A 195 6.74 -5.63 22.08
N ASP A 196 7.94 -5.15 22.41
CA ASP A 196 9.20 -5.53 21.75
C ASP A 196 9.55 -7.02 21.86
N SER A 197 9.10 -7.67 22.94
CA SER A 197 9.30 -9.11 23.17
C SER A 197 8.21 -9.96 22.50
N CYS A 198 7.86 -9.65 21.24
CA CYS A 198 6.86 -10.43 20.51
C CYS A 198 7.44 -11.78 20.08
N ASP A 199 6.73 -12.87 20.37
CA ASP A 199 7.09 -14.19 19.88
C ASP A 199 6.58 -14.38 18.45
N LEU A 200 7.51 -14.47 17.50
CA LEU A 200 7.20 -14.67 16.08
C LEU A 200 7.11 -16.15 15.69
N SER A 201 7.12 -17.09 16.63
CA SER A 201 7.14 -18.54 16.36
C SER A 201 6.03 -19.02 15.41
N ASN A 202 4.84 -18.41 15.41
CA ASN A 202 3.71 -18.80 14.57
C ASN A 202 3.94 -18.48 13.07
N ILE A 203 4.70 -17.43 12.75
CA ILE A 203 5.00 -17.01 11.36
C ILE A 203 6.48 -17.17 10.98
N GLY A 204 7.35 -17.38 11.96
CA GLY A 204 8.80 -17.41 11.80
C GLY A 204 9.35 -16.06 11.32
N ASN A 205 10.18 -16.12 10.26
CA ASN A 205 10.70 -14.93 9.59
C ASN A 205 9.81 -14.43 8.45
N LYS A 206 8.72 -15.16 8.15
CA LYS A 206 7.85 -14.89 7.02
C LYS A 206 6.82 -13.84 7.38
N THR A 207 7.14 -12.59 7.08
CA THR A 207 6.20 -11.47 7.20
C THR A 207 6.11 -10.78 5.86
N SER A 208 4.90 -10.71 5.31
CA SER A 208 4.64 -10.09 4.00
C SER A 208 3.67 -8.91 4.11
N SER A 209 2.85 -8.82 5.17
CA SER A 209 2.00 -7.67 5.45
C SER A 209 1.87 -7.39 6.95
N VAL A 210 1.51 -6.15 7.29
CA VAL A 210 1.46 -5.68 8.69
C VAL A 210 0.23 -4.80 8.92
N HIS A 211 -0.58 -5.17 9.91
CA HIS A 211 -1.68 -4.34 10.40
C HIS A 211 -1.19 -3.55 11.62
N VAL A 212 -1.13 -2.22 11.53
CA VAL A 212 -0.71 -1.34 12.64
C VAL A 212 -1.93 -0.77 13.36
N PHE A 213 -1.91 -0.75 14.69
CA PHE A 213 -2.98 -0.17 15.49
C PHE A 213 -2.46 0.53 16.74
N ILE A 214 -3.30 1.36 17.36
CA ILE A 214 -3.01 2.02 18.64
C ILE A 214 -3.76 1.29 19.75
N GLN A 215 -3.04 0.83 20.76
CA GLN A 215 -3.58 0.18 21.94
C GLN A 215 -4.30 1.21 22.84
N ALA A 216 -5.38 0.78 23.47
CA ALA A 216 -6.02 1.50 24.57
C ALA A 216 -5.92 0.67 25.86
N ASP A 217 -5.95 1.31 27.03
CA ASP A 217 -5.95 0.56 28.30
C ASP A 217 -7.33 -0.07 28.59
N SER A 218 -8.41 0.52 28.05
CA SER A 218 -9.77 0.03 28.18
C SER A 218 -10.65 0.52 27.02
N SER A 219 -11.74 -0.19 26.74
CA SER A 219 -12.77 0.20 25.79
C SER A 219 -14.16 0.00 26.41
N LEU A 220 -15.12 0.82 26.00
CA LEU A 220 -16.51 0.73 26.46
C LEU A 220 -17.23 -0.43 25.75
N GLY A 221 -18.43 -0.78 26.22
CA GLY A 221 -19.25 -1.81 25.58
C GLY A 221 -18.84 -3.24 25.94
N ASN A 222 -19.47 -4.19 25.25
CA ASN A 222 -19.43 -5.61 25.63
C ASN A 222 -18.35 -6.43 24.87
N GLY A 223 -17.57 -5.80 24.00
CA GLY A 223 -16.51 -6.45 23.23
C GLY A 223 -16.96 -6.97 21.88
N VAL A 224 -16.66 -8.22 21.56
CA VAL A 224 -16.84 -8.80 20.22
C VAL A 224 -17.84 -9.96 20.25
N THR A 225 -18.81 -9.97 19.32
CA THR A 225 -19.78 -11.07 19.15
C THR A 225 -19.56 -11.77 17.82
N LEU A 226 -19.70 -13.10 17.79
CA LEU A 226 -19.56 -13.92 16.59
C LEU A 226 -20.90 -14.55 16.22
N TYR A 227 -21.21 -14.69 14.93
CA TYR A 227 -22.49 -15.19 14.44
C TYR A 227 -22.36 -16.33 13.42
N GLU A 228 -23.25 -17.31 13.49
CA GLU A 228 -23.40 -18.41 12.52
C GLU A 228 -24.07 -17.98 11.20
N THR A 229 -24.39 -16.70 11.04
CA THR A 229 -25.10 -16.20 9.85
C THR A 229 -24.37 -15.03 9.20
N GLU A 230 -24.45 -14.96 7.87
CA GLU A 230 -24.03 -13.79 7.09
C GLU A 230 -24.89 -12.56 7.43
N ASN A 231 -24.37 -11.37 7.16
CA ASN A 231 -25.06 -10.09 7.34
C ASN A 231 -25.77 -9.95 8.69
N TYR A 232 -24.98 -9.71 9.74
CA TYR A 232 -25.48 -9.31 11.05
C TYR A 232 -26.72 -8.40 10.91
N ASN A 233 -27.84 -8.88 11.45
CA ASN A 233 -29.14 -8.21 11.56
C ASN A 233 -29.90 -7.78 10.28
N ARG A 234 -29.43 -8.00 9.04
CA ARG A 234 -30.25 -7.60 7.85
C ARG A 234 -31.54 -8.40 7.67
N ARG A 235 -31.67 -9.57 8.30
CA ARG A 235 -32.91 -10.37 8.23
C ARG A 235 -34.01 -9.91 9.20
N CYS A 236 -33.70 -9.07 10.18
CA CYS A 236 -34.62 -8.77 11.27
C CYS A 236 -35.06 -7.29 11.35
N GLY A 237 -34.61 -6.44 10.43
CA GLY A 237 -34.97 -5.02 10.39
C GLY A 237 -34.27 -4.20 11.48
N GLU A 238 -34.45 -2.88 11.43
CA GLU A 238 -33.76 -1.91 12.31
C GLU A 238 -34.16 -2.01 13.81
N GLU A 239 -35.15 -2.84 14.16
CA GLU A 239 -35.70 -2.94 15.52
C GLU A 239 -35.19 -4.13 16.35
N CYS A 240 -34.34 -5.02 15.79
CA CYS A 240 -33.79 -6.13 16.57
C CYS A 240 -32.48 -5.76 17.27
N TYR A 241 -32.52 -5.61 18.59
CA TYR A 241 -31.33 -5.67 19.44
C TYR A 241 -31.04 -7.13 19.79
N GLN A 242 -30.03 -7.73 19.15
CA GLN A 242 -29.61 -9.10 19.43
C GLN A 242 -28.80 -9.12 20.74
N VAL A 243 -29.39 -9.67 21.79
CA VAL A 243 -28.68 -9.91 23.06
C VAL A 243 -28.18 -11.35 23.05
N CYS A 244 -26.91 -11.55 22.75
CA CYS A 244 -26.27 -12.86 22.94
C CYS A 244 -25.99 -13.07 24.42
N SER A 245 -26.48 -14.18 24.99
CA SER A 245 -26.13 -14.63 26.34
C SER A 245 -25.38 -15.97 26.21
N PRO A 246 -24.11 -16.05 26.65
CA PRO A 246 -23.28 -17.25 26.45
C PRO A 246 -23.86 -18.50 27.14
N PRO A 247 -23.48 -19.73 26.73
CA PRO A 247 -22.48 -20.11 25.72
C PRO A 247 -23.08 -20.66 24.40
N SER A 248 -24.40 -20.70 24.30
CA SER A 248 -25.16 -21.20 23.14
C SER A 248 -26.62 -20.73 23.23
N SER A 249 -26.86 -19.43 23.13
CA SER A 249 -28.22 -18.93 22.90
C SER A 249 -28.48 -18.86 21.40
N SER A 250 -29.67 -19.26 20.98
CA SER A 250 -30.21 -18.90 19.67
C SER A 250 -30.16 -17.38 19.49
N CYS A 251 -29.68 -16.89 18.35
CA CYS A 251 -29.84 -15.48 17.99
C CYS A 251 -31.33 -15.18 17.83
N GLY A 252 -31.93 -14.35 18.70
CA GLY A 252 -33.28 -13.82 18.45
C GLY A 252 -34.24 -13.66 19.63
N ASP A 253 -33.77 -13.62 20.88
CA ASP A 253 -34.70 -13.56 22.03
C ASP A 253 -35.60 -12.30 22.09
N ASN A 254 -35.30 -11.24 21.31
CA ASN A 254 -36.08 -10.00 21.26
C ASN A 254 -36.57 -9.57 19.86
N CYS A 255 -36.67 -10.50 18.90
CA CYS A 255 -37.24 -10.16 17.60
C CYS A 255 -38.77 -10.28 17.61
N SER A 256 -39.47 -9.14 17.75
CA SER A 256 -40.92 -9.06 17.53
C SER A 256 -41.24 -9.08 16.03
N GLY A 257 -41.17 -10.26 15.43
CA GLY A 257 -41.42 -10.48 14.00
C GLY A 257 -41.39 -11.96 13.64
N TRP A 258 -41.48 -12.28 12.35
CA TRP A 258 -41.45 -13.66 11.85
C TRP A 258 -40.10 -14.31 12.22
N ILE A 259 -40.08 -15.09 13.30
CA ILE A 259 -38.90 -15.83 13.74
C ILE A 259 -38.58 -16.83 12.62
N PRO A 260 -37.40 -16.75 11.97
CA PRO A 260 -37.00 -17.81 11.04
C PRO A 260 -36.96 -19.12 11.82
N VAL A 261 -37.47 -20.19 11.20
CA VAL A 261 -37.65 -21.53 11.80
C VAL A 261 -36.36 -22.16 12.37
N ASN A 262 -35.19 -21.54 12.17
CA ASN A 262 -33.92 -21.84 12.83
C ASN A 262 -33.15 -20.54 13.11
N PRO A 263 -33.16 -20.01 14.35
CA PRO A 263 -32.23 -18.94 14.73
C PRO A 263 -30.79 -19.49 14.68
N GLY A 264 -29.91 -18.80 13.95
CA GLY A 264 -28.48 -19.14 13.94
C GLY A 264 -27.87 -18.98 15.34
N LEU A 265 -26.74 -19.64 15.60
CA LEU A 265 -26.01 -19.49 16.86
C LEU A 265 -25.22 -18.18 16.90
N CYS A 266 -24.99 -17.67 18.11
CA CYS A 266 -23.95 -16.67 18.37
C CYS A 266 -23.08 -17.06 19.56
N TRP A 267 -21.88 -16.48 19.57
CA TRP A 267 -20.90 -16.61 20.65
C TRP A 267 -20.45 -15.25 21.12
N GLY A 268 -20.49 -15.03 22.44
CA GLY A 268 -20.16 -13.76 23.08
C GLY A 268 -21.38 -13.07 23.68
N PRO A 269 -21.32 -11.75 23.93
CA PRO A 269 -20.21 -10.86 23.59
C PRO A 269 -18.96 -11.13 24.45
N PHE A 270 -17.78 -11.05 23.84
CA PHE A 270 -16.48 -11.31 24.47
C PHE A 270 -15.75 -9.99 24.75
N PRO A 271 -15.72 -9.50 26.00
CA PRO A 271 -14.92 -8.34 26.38
C PRO A 271 -13.44 -8.68 26.60
N THR A 272 -13.08 -9.97 26.56
CA THR A 272 -11.74 -10.49 26.80
C THR A 272 -11.38 -11.58 25.81
N SER A 273 -10.08 -11.77 25.58
CA SER A 273 -9.56 -12.77 24.65
C SER A 273 -9.89 -14.19 25.09
N GLN A 274 -10.27 -15.04 24.13
CA GLN A 274 -10.62 -16.44 24.30
C GLN A 274 -9.53 -17.33 23.67
N PRO A 275 -8.64 -17.95 24.47
CA PRO A 275 -7.56 -18.79 23.94
C PRO A 275 -8.03 -20.15 23.43
N ASN A 276 -9.19 -20.63 23.88
CA ASN A 276 -9.76 -21.92 23.48
C ASN A 276 -11.25 -21.73 23.19
N LEU A 277 -11.54 -21.22 22.01
CA LEU A 277 -12.90 -21.01 21.54
C LEU A 277 -13.37 -22.26 20.78
N ASN A 278 -14.58 -22.72 21.09
CA ASN A 278 -15.22 -23.77 20.32
C ASN A 278 -16.55 -23.24 19.81
N THR A 279 -16.60 -22.92 18.52
CA THR A 279 -17.81 -22.40 17.91
C THR A 279 -18.81 -23.51 17.58
N SER A 280 -18.48 -24.81 17.61
CA SER A 280 -19.38 -25.94 17.27
C SER A 280 -20.04 -25.91 15.87
N LYS A 281 -20.03 -24.76 15.21
CA LYS A 281 -20.62 -24.38 13.93
C LYS A 281 -19.75 -23.31 13.27
N PRO A 282 -19.92 -23.09 11.96
CA PRO A 282 -19.20 -22.05 11.23
C PRO A 282 -19.55 -20.65 11.73
N VAL A 283 -18.56 -19.74 11.76
CA VAL A 283 -18.77 -18.31 11.99
C VAL A 283 -18.74 -17.59 10.65
N TRP A 284 -19.75 -16.77 10.40
CA TRP A 284 -19.92 -16.06 9.13
C TRP A 284 -19.77 -14.54 9.28
N SER A 285 -20.07 -13.98 10.45
CA SER A 285 -19.90 -12.55 10.71
C SER A 285 -19.46 -12.24 12.15
N VAL A 286 -18.82 -11.09 12.30
CA VAL A 286 -18.23 -10.58 13.53
C VAL A 286 -18.79 -9.20 13.83
N GLU A 287 -19.33 -8.99 15.01
CA GLU A 287 -19.76 -7.67 15.48
C GLU A 287 -18.81 -7.14 16.53
N ILE A 288 -18.38 -5.89 16.34
CA ILE A 288 -17.70 -5.11 17.36
C ILE A 288 -18.77 -4.23 18.03
N ASN A 289 -19.11 -4.57 19.28
CA ASN A 289 -20.22 -3.94 19.99
C ASN A 289 -19.92 -2.46 20.28
N GLU A 290 -20.78 -1.57 19.76
CA GLU A 290 -20.78 -0.16 20.12
C GLU A 290 -21.17 0.06 21.59
N PRO A 291 -20.71 1.13 22.26
CA PRO A 291 -19.85 2.22 21.77
C PRO A 291 -18.34 1.88 21.80
N GLY A 292 -17.99 0.60 21.95
CA GLY A 292 -16.63 0.13 22.08
C GLY A 292 -15.82 0.18 20.79
N LYS A 293 -14.54 0.50 20.92
CA LYS A 293 -13.52 0.35 19.87
C LYS A 293 -12.66 -0.85 20.20
N TRP A 294 -12.85 -1.93 19.45
CA TRP A 294 -12.16 -3.19 19.66
C TRP A 294 -11.50 -3.63 18.37
N LEU A 295 -10.37 -4.31 18.50
CA LEU A 295 -9.72 -5.08 17.46
C LEU A 295 -9.94 -6.55 17.79
N ALA A 296 -10.59 -7.26 16.87
CA ALA A 296 -10.81 -8.69 16.97
C ALA A 296 -9.83 -9.40 16.04
N VAL A 297 -9.12 -10.41 16.53
CA VAL A 297 -8.30 -11.28 15.70
C VAL A 297 -8.78 -12.71 15.90
N LEU A 298 -9.38 -13.27 14.86
CA LEU A 298 -9.84 -14.65 14.85
C LEU A 298 -8.72 -15.55 14.37
N PHE A 299 -8.52 -16.66 15.07
CA PHE A 299 -7.53 -17.67 14.73
C PHE A 299 -8.21 -19.01 14.53
N LYS A 300 -7.70 -19.77 13.56
CA LYS A 300 -8.14 -21.13 13.30
C LYS A 300 -7.66 -22.11 14.37
N GLY A 301 -6.45 -21.92 14.89
CA GLY A 301 -5.90 -22.73 15.96
C GLY A 301 -6.33 -22.28 17.36
N SER A 302 -6.13 -23.15 18.33
CA SER A 302 -6.17 -22.81 19.76
C SER A 302 -4.95 -21.98 20.13
N GLU A 303 -5.01 -21.30 21.27
CA GLU A 303 -3.92 -20.51 21.84
C GLU A 303 -3.33 -19.47 20.87
N TYR A 304 -4.19 -18.88 20.01
CA TYR A 304 -3.82 -17.85 19.04
C TYR A 304 -2.83 -18.30 17.96
N SER A 305 -3.00 -19.52 17.45
CA SER A 305 -2.12 -20.13 16.45
C SER A 305 -2.78 -20.32 15.07
N GLY A 306 -1.94 -20.49 14.04
CA GLY A 306 -2.37 -20.75 12.67
C GLY A 306 -2.90 -19.52 11.93
N ASP A 307 -3.67 -19.78 10.87
CA ASP A 307 -4.31 -18.76 10.02
C ASP A 307 -5.17 -17.82 10.85
N CYS A 308 -5.12 -16.53 10.52
CA CYS A 308 -5.88 -15.52 11.23
C CYS A 308 -6.48 -14.45 10.34
N GLU A 309 -7.49 -13.76 10.86
CA GLU A 309 -8.15 -12.61 10.22
C GLU A 309 -8.43 -11.52 11.27
N VAL A 310 -8.26 -10.27 10.88
CA VAL A 310 -8.36 -9.09 11.77
C VAL A 310 -9.60 -8.28 11.39
N PHE A 311 -10.39 -7.89 12.39
CA PHE A 311 -11.58 -7.08 12.24
C PHE A 311 -11.52 -5.85 13.16
N THR A 312 -11.98 -4.73 12.64
CA THR A 312 -12.05 -3.42 13.30
C THR A 312 -13.38 -2.74 12.99
N ILE A 313 -13.79 -1.76 13.81
CA ILE A 313 -15.05 -1.04 13.60
C ILE A 313 -15.07 -0.21 12.30
N SER A 314 -13.89 0.05 11.73
CA SER A 314 -13.74 0.72 10.43
C SER A 314 -13.96 -0.20 9.23
N ASP A 315 -14.04 -1.51 9.43
CA ASP A 315 -14.26 -2.44 8.33
C ASP A 315 -15.72 -2.36 7.87
N GLU A 316 -15.92 -1.92 6.62
CA GLU A 316 -17.23 -1.90 5.97
C GLU A 316 -17.83 -3.30 5.81
N ASN A 317 -16.96 -4.33 5.85
CA ASN A 317 -17.33 -5.73 5.78
C ASN A 317 -17.00 -6.44 7.11
N THR A 318 -18.04 -6.80 7.85
CA THR A 318 -17.95 -7.60 9.08
C THR A 318 -18.07 -9.10 8.81
N GLU A 319 -18.13 -9.51 7.54
CA GLU A 319 -18.17 -10.91 7.14
C GLU A 319 -16.78 -11.53 7.15
N ILE A 320 -16.71 -12.78 7.60
CA ILE A 320 -15.47 -13.57 7.53
C ILE A 320 -15.27 -14.01 6.08
N ASP A 321 -14.14 -13.62 5.51
CA ASP A 321 -13.82 -13.97 4.13
C ASP A 321 -13.51 -15.47 4.01
N ASN A 322 -13.61 -15.98 2.77
CA ASN A 322 -13.35 -17.39 2.48
C ASN A 322 -11.93 -17.87 2.87
N TYR A 323 -11.02 -16.94 3.20
CA TYR A 323 -9.65 -17.25 3.57
C TYR A 323 -9.55 -18.03 4.89
N LEU A 324 -10.18 -17.55 5.97
CA LEU A 324 -10.19 -18.25 7.26
C LEU A 324 -11.06 -19.52 7.25
N LYS A 325 -11.80 -19.73 6.15
CA LYS A 325 -12.69 -20.87 5.86
C LYS A 325 -13.91 -21.02 6.77
N ARG A 326 -14.26 -20.01 7.58
CA ARG A 326 -15.49 -19.88 8.40
C ARG A 326 -15.70 -20.97 9.48
N ASP A 327 -15.15 -22.16 9.28
CA ASP A 327 -15.26 -23.32 10.16
C ASP A 327 -14.06 -23.43 11.10
N ASN A 328 -14.30 -23.99 12.28
CA ASN A 328 -13.26 -24.34 13.26
C ASN A 328 -12.42 -23.13 13.72
N ILE A 329 -13.09 -22.03 14.09
CA ILE A 329 -12.44 -20.94 14.82
C ILE A 329 -12.04 -21.46 16.20
N GLY A 330 -10.73 -21.56 16.44
CA GLY A 330 -10.16 -22.17 17.64
C GLY A 330 -9.79 -21.16 18.74
N SER A 331 -9.61 -19.89 18.40
CA SER A 331 -9.39 -18.83 19.39
C SER A 331 -9.71 -17.44 18.85
N LEU A 332 -9.96 -16.51 19.77
CA LEU A 332 -10.30 -15.12 19.48
C LEU A 332 -9.48 -14.21 20.39
N ARG A 333 -8.70 -13.31 19.81
CA ARG A 333 -8.06 -12.23 20.56
C ARG A 333 -8.89 -10.96 20.45
N VAL A 334 -9.21 -10.37 21.59
CA VAL A 334 -9.98 -9.13 21.70
C VAL A 334 -9.12 -8.09 22.40
N LEU A 335 -8.87 -6.97 21.72
CA LEU A 335 -8.02 -5.90 22.21
C LEU A 335 -8.72 -4.54 22.14
N PRO A 336 -8.72 -3.74 23.21
CA PRO A 336 -9.19 -2.36 23.15
C PRO A 336 -8.22 -1.51 22.32
N ILE A 337 -8.75 -0.71 21.39
CA ILE A 337 -7.95 0.13 20.50
C ILE A 337 -8.44 1.58 20.47
N LYS A 338 -7.53 2.50 20.10
CA LYS A 338 -7.88 3.87 19.71
C LYS A 338 -7.98 3.94 18.18
N VAL A 339 -9.02 4.59 17.66
CA VAL A 339 -9.13 4.86 16.22
C VAL A 339 -8.03 5.86 15.85
N MET A 340 -7.19 5.50 14.88
CA MET A 340 -6.22 6.41 14.28
C MET A 340 -6.99 7.51 13.56
N LYS A 341 -6.74 8.78 13.94
CA LYS A 341 -7.40 9.95 13.35
C LYS A 341 -6.76 10.34 12.02
#